data_AF-A0A7W0FTM8-F1
#
_entry.id   AF-A0A7W0FTM8-F1
#
_cell.length_a   1.000
_cell.length_b   1.000
_cell.length_c   1.000
_cell.angle_alpha   90.00
_cell.angle_beta   90.00
_cell.angle_gamma   90.00
#
_symmetry.space_group_name_H-M   'P 1'
#
loop_
_entity.id
_entity.type
_entity.pdbx_description
1 polymer ?
#
loop_
_entity_poly.entity_id
_entity_poly.type
_entity_poly.pdbx_seq_one_letter_code
_entity_poly.pdbx_strand_id
1 'polypeptide(L)'
;MVQLTPLEEKDFIHEEYRKNPFPFWKWLSAVIVVTMLLLGACSLYFSMLSDQYTHSPFLQVTNRQISIFLWQNPQYMRVHVKNKSGYLPAFNYAERIGLNPEYADDYVIAPPELLFLYHTWKRLIGDLVFPRIISKKEFSMFLVAVPEWDPRFWRDAPLKYQNLISSFSEISTFDMATLDVETLPKEVRQAFIGWKNYFFEGAQINAMQPTGDEIAEFIKKNPHFGRSYWCNIVGNSYLQNESGELSSFLRASIYNFLSR
;
A
#
# COMPACT_ATOMS: atom_id res chain seq x y z
N MET A 1 63.66 57.04 -14.03
CA MET A 1 62.20 57.06 -13.78
C MET A 1 61.51 57.34 -15.09
N VAL A 2 60.85 56.33 -15.67
CA VAL A 2 60.04 56.49 -16.89
C VAL A 2 58.63 56.86 -16.44
N GLN A 3 58.17 58.06 -16.77
CA GLN A 3 56.77 58.45 -16.55
C GLN A 3 55.90 57.72 -17.56
N LEU A 4 55.09 56.76 -17.09
CA LEU A 4 53.99 56.20 -17.85
C LEU A 4 52.87 57.24 -17.87
N THR A 5 52.58 57.79 -19.05
CA THR A 5 51.38 58.59 -19.28
C THR A 5 50.13 57.73 -19.06
N PRO A 6 49.15 58.18 -18.26
CA PRO A 6 47.89 57.46 -18.13
C PRO A 6 47.16 57.48 -19.48
N LEU A 7 46.76 56.31 -19.96
CA LEU A 7 45.91 56.18 -21.16
C LEU A 7 44.57 56.85 -20.87
N GLU A 8 44.19 57.84 -21.68
CA GLU A 8 42.88 58.49 -21.59
C GLU A 8 41.79 57.56 -22.13
N GLU A 9 40.62 57.56 -21.48
CA GLU A 9 39.48 56.67 -21.74
C GLU A 9 38.96 56.71 -23.20
N LYS A 10 39.31 57.78 -23.93
CA LYS A 10 39.00 57.99 -25.34
C LYS A 10 39.77 57.07 -26.31
N ASP A 11 40.83 56.42 -25.86
CA ASP A 11 41.61 55.46 -26.66
C ASP A 11 41.09 54.02 -26.53
N PHE A 12 40.11 53.78 -25.66
CA PHE A 12 39.40 52.50 -25.65
C PHE A 12 38.40 52.51 -26.81
N ILE A 13 38.67 51.68 -27.82
CA ILE A 13 37.70 51.40 -28.88
C ILE A 13 36.41 50.94 -28.21
N HIS A 14 35.43 51.84 -28.12
CA HIS A 14 34.07 51.48 -27.75
C HIS A 14 33.50 50.80 -28.99
N GLU A 15 33.76 49.49 -29.13
CA GLU A 15 33.01 48.66 -30.06
C GLU A 15 31.56 48.68 -29.58
N GLU A 16 30.80 49.69 -30.02
CA GLU A 16 29.34 49.72 -29.92
C GLU A 16 28.81 48.60 -30.82
N TYR A 17 28.93 47.36 -30.36
CA TYR A 17 28.17 46.26 -30.92
C TYR A 17 26.71 46.62 -30.75
N ARG A 18 26.05 47.05 -31.83
CA ARG A 18 24.59 47.00 -31.94
C ARG A 18 24.20 45.54 -31.70
N LYS A 19 23.93 45.18 -30.43
CA LYS A 19 23.43 43.87 -30.03
C LYS A 19 22.06 43.72 -30.70
N ASN A 20 22.04 43.10 -31.87
CA ASN A 20 20.80 42.72 -32.51
C ASN A 20 20.08 41.74 -31.56
N PRO A 21 18.91 42.09 -30.99
CA PRO A 21 18.21 41.21 -30.06
C PRO A 21 17.52 40.05 -30.78
N PHE A 22 17.42 40.11 -32.11
CA PHE A 22 16.72 39.13 -32.93
C PHE A 22 17.22 37.67 -32.78
N PRO A 23 18.53 37.36 -32.75
CA PRO A 23 19.01 36.01 -32.43
C PRO A 23 18.52 35.51 -31.06
N PHE A 24 18.51 36.36 -30.03
CA PHE A 24 18.02 35.97 -28.70
C PHE A 24 16.54 35.58 -28.73
N TRP A 25 15.68 36.38 -29.36
CA TRP A 25 14.24 36.09 -29.46
C TRP A 25 13.95 34.84 -30.30
N LYS A 26 14.74 34.59 -31.36
CA LYS A 26 14.64 33.34 -32.14
C LYS A 26 14.95 32.11 -31.29
N TRP A 27 16.04 32.15 -30.52
CA TRP A 27 16.41 31.06 -29.63
C TRP A 27 15.37 30.86 -28.51
N LEU A 28 14.86 31.94 -27.92
CA LEU A 28 13.80 31.84 -26.91
C LEU A 28 12.52 31.20 -27.47
N SER A 29 12.08 31.62 -28.67
CA SER A 29 10.93 31.00 -29.34
C SER A 29 11.16 29.52 -29.63
N ALA A 30 12.37 29.14 -30.07
CA ALA A 30 12.71 27.75 -30.32
C ALA A 30 12.65 26.90 -29.04
N VAL A 31 13.19 27.41 -27.92
CA VAL A 31 13.12 26.74 -26.61
C VAL A 31 11.67 26.58 -26.17
N ILE A 32 10.85 27.62 -26.26
CA ILE A 32 9.43 27.56 -25.88
C ILE A 32 8.69 26.49 -26.69
N VAL A 33 8.91 26.44 -28.01
CA VAL A 33 8.28 25.43 -28.88
C VAL A 33 8.72 24.02 -28.47
N VAL A 34 10.01 23.79 -28.22
CA VAL A 34 10.51 22.49 -27.75
C VAL A 34 9.92 22.12 -26.41
N THR A 35 9.85 23.04 -25.46
CA THR A 35 9.23 22.79 -24.14
C THR A 35 7.75 22.46 -24.27
N MET A 36 6.98 23.18 -25.08
CA MET A 36 5.57 22.88 -25.32
C MET A 36 5.39 21.49 -25.96
N LEU A 37 6.24 21.13 -26.92
CA LEU A 37 6.21 19.81 -27.55
C LEU A 37 6.52 18.70 -26.53
N LEU A 38 7.53 18.90 -25.68
CA LEU A 38 7.87 17.95 -24.61
C LEU A 38 6.74 17.79 -23.59
N LEU A 39 6.16 18.90 -23.13
CA LEU A 39 5.03 18.87 -22.20
C LEU A 39 3.79 18.20 -22.82
N GLY A 40 3.50 18.50 -24.09
CA GLY A 40 2.42 17.87 -24.84
C GLY A 40 2.62 16.37 -25.02
N ALA A 41 3.83 15.95 -25.42
CA ALA A 41 4.19 14.53 -25.55
C ALA A 41 4.11 13.80 -24.21
N CYS A 42 4.62 14.39 -23.13
CA CYS A 42 4.50 13.84 -21.78
C CYS A 42 3.03 13.72 -21.36
N SER A 43 2.22 14.76 -21.56
CA SER A 43 0.80 14.74 -21.20
C SER A 43 0.02 13.67 -21.97
N LEU A 44 0.27 13.52 -23.27
CA LEU A 44 -0.36 12.47 -24.09
C LEU A 44 0.07 11.08 -23.63
N TYR A 45 1.36 10.88 -23.37
CA TYR A 45 1.89 9.63 -22.85
C TYR A 45 1.27 9.27 -21.50
N PHE A 46 1.19 10.22 -20.56
CA PHE A 46 0.52 10.02 -19.27
C PHE A 46 -0.97 9.74 -19.43
N SER A 47 -1.65 10.39 -20.37
CA SER A 47 -3.06 10.13 -20.65
C SER A 47 -3.27 8.71 -21.20
N MET A 48 -2.42 8.25 -22.12
CA MET A 48 -2.50 6.89 -22.67
C MET A 48 -2.19 5.82 -21.62
N LEU A 49 -1.18 6.06 -20.77
CA LEU A 49 -0.91 5.20 -19.62
C LEU A 49 -2.12 5.18 -18.70
N SER A 50 -2.59 6.35 -18.26
CA SER A 50 -3.76 6.47 -17.39
C SER A 50 -4.97 5.73 -17.96
N ASP A 51 -5.20 5.82 -19.27
CA ASP A 51 -6.28 5.10 -19.95
C ASP A 51 -6.11 3.58 -19.85
N GLN A 52 -4.90 3.07 -20.09
CA GLN A 52 -4.57 1.65 -19.89
C GLN A 52 -4.72 1.21 -18.42
N TYR A 53 -4.37 2.06 -17.46
CA TYR A 53 -4.59 1.83 -16.03
C TYR A 53 -6.08 1.77 -15.71
N THR A 54 -6.88 2.68 -16.26
CA THR A 54 -8.33 2.71 -16.01
C THR A 54 -9.08 1.54 -16.62
N HIS A 55 -8.57 0.91 -17.69
CA HIS A 55 -9.24 -0.21 -18.35
C HIS A 55 -8.79 -1.60 -17.88
N SER A 56 -7.74 -1.70 -17.06
CA SER A 56 -7.22 -2.98 -16.58
C SER A 56 -7.77 -3.31 -15.19
N PRO A 57 -8.66 -4.31 -15.01
CA PRO A 57 -9.14 -4.72 -13.70
C PRO A 57 -8.01 -5.17 -12.76
N PHE A 58 -6.87 -5.59 -13.33
CA PHE A 58 -5.69 -5.94 -12.58
C PHE A 58 -5.07 -4.75 -11.84
N LEU A 59 -5.17 -3.54 -12.40
CA LEU A 59 -4.59 -2.32 -11.86
C LEU A 59 -5.58 -1.54 -10.97
N GLN A 60 -6.89 -1.87 -11.05
CA GLN A 60 -7.96 -1.28 -10.24
C GLN A 60 -8.00 -1.88 -8.82
N VAL A 61 -6.92 -1.71 -8.07
CA VAL A 61 -6.84 -2.11 -6.65
C VAL A 61 -6.65 -0.86 -5.81
N THR A 62 -7.49 -0.64 -4.80
CA THR A 62 -7.35 0.55 -3.93
C THR A 62 -6.29 0.35 -2.86
N ASN A 63 -5.75 1.43 -2.31
CA ASN A 63 -4.81 1.36 -1.20
C ASN A 63 -5.42 0.66 0.04
N ARG A 64 -6.71 0.87 0.31
CA ARG A 64 -7.45 0.17 1.36
C ARG A 64 -7.49 -1.33 1.10
N GLN A 65 -7.83 -1.74 -0.12
CA GLN A 65 -7.91 -3.14 -0.51
C GLN A 65 -6.56 -3.86 -0.38
N ILE A 66 -5.48 -3.24 -0.90
CA ILE A 66 -4.15 -3.85 -0.78
C ILE A 66 -3.64 -3.84 0.67
N SER A 67 -4.07 -2.89 1.51
CA SER A 67 -3.68 -2.87 2.93
C SER A 67 -4.10 -4.14 3.66
N ILE A 68 -5.31 -4.67 3.39
CA ILE A 68 -5.79 -5.94 3.96
C ILE A 68 -4.79 -7.07 3.63
N PHE A 69 -4.41 -7.18 2.36
CA PHE A 69 -3.46 -8.18 1.91
C PHE A 69 -2.10 -8.02 2.60
N LEU A 70 -1.60 -6.79 2.70
CA LEU A 70 -0.31 -6.51 3.32
C LEU A 70 -0.31 -6.81 4.81
N TRP A 71 -1.42 -6.57 5.53
CA TRP A 71 -1.53 -6.92 6.94
C TRP A 71 -1.44 -8.44 7.17
N GLN A 72 -1.96 -9.22 6.23
CA GLN A 72 -1.86 -10.68 6.25
C GLN A 72 -0.52 -11.21 5.72
N ASN A 73 0.24 -10.39 5.00
CA ASN A 73 1.50 -10.75 4.36
C ASN A 73 2.58 -9.68 4.62
N PRO A 74 2.99 -9.51 5.88
CA PRO A 74 3.86 -8.41 6.29
C PRO A 74 5.25 -8.44 5.65
N GLN A 75 5.68 -9.58 5.10
CA GLN A 75 6.92 -9.67 4.32
C GLN A 75 6.93 -8.76 3.08
N TYR A 76 5.76 -8.35 2.59
CA TYR A 76 5.64 -7.42 1.46
C TYR A 76 5.47 -5.96 1.91
N MET A 77 5.40 -5.69 3.21
CA MET A 77 5.45 -4.32 3.75
C MET A 77 6.90 -3.80 3.78
N ARG A 78 7.13 -2.53 3.42
CA ARG A 78 8.47 -1.92 3.32
C ARG A 78 9.08 -1.51 4.68
N VAL A 79 9.03 -2.40 5.69
CA VAL A 79 9.43 -2.07 7.06
C VAL A 79 10.93 -1.72 7.18
N HIS A 80 11.77 -2.25 6.29
CA HIS A 80 13.25 -2.14 6.39
C HIS A 80 13.95 -1.44 5.21
N VAL A 81 13.21 -0.82 4.28
CA VAL A 81 13.84 -0.16 3.12
C VAL A 81 14.23 1.28 3.47
N LYS A 82 15.54 1.57 3.48
CA LYS A 82 16.12 2.89 3.83
C LYS A 82 15.65 4.03 2.90
N ASN A 83 15.35 3.73 1.63
CA ASN A 83 14.85 4.70 0.64
C ASN A 83 13.42 4.33 0.22
N LYS A 84 12.43 5.11 0.68
CA LYS A 84 10.99 4.86 0.47
C LYS A 84 10.43 5.50 -0.81
N SER A 85 11.23 5.67 -1.86
CA SER A 85 10.74 6.10 -3.17
C SER A 85 10.24 4.88 -3.95
N GLY A 86 9.05 4.94 -4.56
CA GLY A 86 8.68 4.02 -5.65
C GLY A 86 7.27 3.46 -5.63
N TYR A 87 6.89 2.67 -4.62
CA TYR A 87 5.60 1.96 -4.63
C TYR A 87 4.91 1.94 -3.26
N LEU A 88 3.57 1.92 -3.26
CA LEU A 88 2.67 2.19 -2.11
C LEU A 88 2.80 3.63 -1.54
N PRO A 89 2.68 4.69 -2.35
CA PRO A 89 2.92 6.07 -1.91
C PRO A 89 1.96 6.54 -0.82
N ALA A 90 0.77 5.96 -0.75
CA ALA A 90 -0.21 6.27 0.29
C ALA A 90 0.16 5.71 1.67
N PHE A 91 1.09 4.75 1.76
CA PHE A 91 1.51 4.17 3.02
C PHE A 91 2.63 5.01 3.64
N ASN A 92 2.35 5.59 4.81
CA ASN A 92 3.38 6.15 5.66
C ASN A 92 4.02 4.98 6.43
N TYR A 93 5.35 4.98 6.49
CA TYR A 93 6.13 4.02 7.28
C TYR A 93 7.15 4.73 8.17
N ALA A 94 7.23 6.07 8.10
CA ALA A 94 8.25 6.88 8.78
C ALA A 94 7.77 7.34 10.15
N GLU A 95 6.53 7.80 10.24
CA GLU A 95 5.93 8.31 11.48
C GLU A 95 4.98 7.29 12.12
N ARG A 96 4.28 6.54 11.26
CA ARG A 96 3.40 5.42 11.62
C ARG A 96 3.52 4.35 10.54
N ILE A 97 3.27 3.09 10.86
CA ILE A 97 3.07 2.03 9.86
C ILE A 97 1.57 2.00 9.58
N GLY A 98 1.14 2.64 8.48
CA GLY A 98 -0.27 2.74 8.14
C GLY A 98 -0.52 3.56 6.88
N LEU A 99 -1.79 3.65 6.47
CA LEU A 99 -2.19 4.37 5.28
C LEU A 99 -2.47 5.85 5.59
N ASN A 100 -2.28 6.74 4.63
CA ASN A 100 -2.90 8.07 4.68
C ASN A 100 -4.39 7.91 4.32
N PRO A 101 -5.33 8.25 5.23
CA PRO A 101 -6.76 8.09 5.00
C PRO A 101 -7.26 8.79 3.74
N GLU A 102 -6.67 9.92 3.37
CA GLU A 102 -7.07 10.69 2.19
C GLU A 102 -6.89 9.92 0.88
N TYR A 103 -5.86 9.07 0.81
CA TYR A 103 -5.53 8.27 -0.38
C TYR A 103 -6.03 6.83 -0.26
N ALA A 104 -6.84 6.51 0.76
CA ALA A 104 -7.21 5.13 1.06
C ALA A 104 -8.01 4.48 -0.07
N ASP A 105 -8.89 5.25 -0.70
CA ASP A 105 -9.78 4.75 -1.75
C ASP A 105 -9.20 5.01 -3.17
N ASP A 106 -8.03 5.63 -3.27
CA ASP A 106 -7.31 5.79 -4.54
C ASP A 106 -6.68 4.47 -5.00
N TYR A 107 -6.49 4.34 -6.32
CA TYR A 107 -5.78 3.20 -6.89
C TYR A 107 -4.32 3.18 -6.45
N VAL A 108 -3.85 1.99 -6.09
CA VAL A 108 -2.49 1.76 -5.62
C VAL A 108 -1.50 1.78 -6.79
N ILE A 109 -0.37 2.44 -6.57
CA ILE A 109 0.81 2.32 -7.44
C ILE A 109 1.72 1.27 -6.82
N ALA A 110 1.64 0.03 -7.32
CA ALA A 110 2.41 -1.11 -6.83
C ALA A 110 3.09 -1.88 -7.98
N PRO A 111 4.19 -2.62 -7.73
CA PRO A 111 4.81 -3.47 -8.74
C PRO A 111 3.82 -4.53 -9.23
N PRO A 112 3.85 -4.91 -10.53
CA PRO A 112 2.95 -5.92 -11.08
C PRO A 112 3.00 -7.25 -10.32
N GLU A 113 4.15 -7.65 -9.80
CA GLU A 113 4.34 -8.88 -9.03
C GLU A 113 3.55 -8.83 -7.72
N LEU A 114 3.53 -7.66 -7.05
CA LEU A 114 2.77 -7.48 -5.81
C LEU A 114 1.26 -7.49 -6.07
N LEU A 115 0.82 -6.84 -7.16
CA LEU A 115 -0.58 -6.89 -7.58
C LEU A 115 -1.00 -8.30 -7.98
N PHE A 116 -0.12 -9.06 -8.63
CA PHE A 116 -0.37 -10.46 -8.98
C PHE A 116 -0.57 -11.31 -7.73
N LEU A 117 0.29 -11.14 -6.71
CA LEU A 117 0.14 -11.81 -5.42
C LEU A 117 -1.15 -11.38 -4.71
N TYR A 118 -1.49 -10.09 -4.72
CA TYR A 118 -2.76 -9.59 -4.19
C TYR A 118 -3.97 -10.25 -4.86
N HIS A 119 -4.03 -10.29 -6.19
CA HIS A 119 -5.16 -10.88 -6.92
C HIS A 119 -5.24 -12.39 -6.72
N THR A 120 -4.10 -13.06 -6.65
CA THR A 120 -4.02 -14.49 -6.33
C THR A 120 -4.56 -14.76 -4.93
N TRP A 121 -4.10 -13.99 -3.94
CA TRP A 121 -4.61 -14.03 -2.57
C TRP A 121 -6.12 -13.78 -2.54
N LYS A 122 -6.57 -12.69 -3.17
CA LYS A 122 -7.98 -12.29 -3.21
C LYS A 122 -8.86 -13.40 -3.75
N ARG A 123 -8.45 -14.01 -4.87
CA ARG A 123 -9.16 -15.10 -5.54
C ARG A 123 -9.20 -16.37 -4.70
N LEU A 124 -8.10 -16.76 -4.06
CA LEU A 124 -8.00 -18.05 -3.40
C LEU A 124 -8.56 -18.03 -1.97
N ILE A 125 -8.27 -16.97 -1.23
CA ILE A 125 -8.52 -16.92 0.22
C ILE A 125 -8.96 -15.55 0.73
N GLY A 126 -8.98 -14.51 -0.11
CA GLY A 126 -9.41 -13.17 0.29
C GLY A 126 -10.83 -13.15 0.82
N ASP A 127 -11.63 -14.18 0.50
CA ASP A 127 -12.97 -14.32 1.03
C ASP A 127 -13.07 -14.98 2.40
N LEU A 128 -11.97 -15.51 2.94
CA LEU A 128 -11.98 -16.24 4.19
C LEU A 128 -11.89 -15.29 5.39
N VAL A 129 -12.75 -15.52 6.39
CA VAL A 129 -12.70 -14.83 7.68
C VAL A 129 -12.60 -15.87 8.77
N PHE A 130 -11.54 -15.80 9.58
CA PHE A 130 -11.43 -16.64 10.76
C PHE A 130 -12.23 -16.00 11.90
N PRO A 131 -13.13 -16.75 12.57
CA PRO A 131 -13.82 -16.25 13.74
C PRO A 131 -12.79 -16.04 14.84
N ARG A 132 -12.60 -14.79 15.26
CA ARG A 132 -11.65 -14.35 16.27
C ARG A 132 -12.36 -13.33 17.14
N ILE A 133 -12.20 -13.43 18.46
CA ILE A 133 -12.77 -12.44 19.40
C ILE A 133 -12.22 -11.05 19.06
N ILE A 134 -13.14 -10.10 18.87
CA ILE A 134 -12.84 -8.69 18.63
C ILE A 134 -13.31 -7.91 19.85
N SER A 135 -12.38 -7.66 20.77
CA SER A 135 -12.69 -6.84 21.94
C SER A 135 -12.83 -5.38 21.55
N LYS A 136 -13.79 -4.70 22.17
CA LYS A 136 -14.01 -3.25 21.99
C LYS A 136 -12.74 -2.43 22.17
N LYS A 137 -11.96 -2.74 23.21
CA LYS A 137 -10.73 -2.01 23.55
C LYS A 137 -9.69 -2.11 22.44
N GLU A 138 -9.41 -3.33 21.96
CA GLU A 138 -8.44 -3.54 20.89
C GLU A 138 -8.91 -2.90 19.58
N PHE A 139 -10.22 -2.96 19.29
CA PHE A 139 -10.77 -2.34 18.09
C PHE A 139 -10.72 -0.80 18.14
N SER A 140 -10.93 -0.18 19.31
CA SER A 140 -10.65 1.26 19.46
C SER A 140 -9.20 1.59 19.14
N MET A 141 -8.26 0.79 19.64
CA MET A 141 -6.84 0.97 19.38
C MET A 141 -6.53 0.82 17.88
N PHE A 142 -7.18 -0.13 17.21
CA PHE A 142 -7.11 -0.30 15.76
C PHE A 142 -7.56 0.95 15.03
N LEU A 143 -8.75 1.49 15.29
CA LEU A 143 -9.24 2.69 14.60
C LEU A 143 -8.38 3.94 14.84
N VAL A 144 -7.73 4.04 16.00
CA VAL A 144 -6.75 5.10 16.28
C VAL A 144 -5.45 4.88 15.49
N ALA A 145 -4.97 3.64 15.40
CA ALA A 145 -3.71 3.31 14.73
C ALA A 145 -3.83 3.37 13.20
N VAL A 146 -4.97 2.92 12.65
CA VAL A 146 -5.26 2.86 11.22
C VAL A 146 -6.56 3.61 10.89
N PRO A 147 -6.52 4.96 10.97
CA PRO A 147 -7.70 5.81 10.82
C PRO A 147 -8.38 5.70 9.46
N GLU A 148 -7.71 5.15 8.44
CA GLU A 148 -8.34 4.86 7.16
C GLU A 148 -9.58 3.98 7.32
N TRP A 149 -9.62 3.07 8.31
CA TRP A 149 -10.75 2.17 8.57
C TRP A 149 -11.87 2.77 9.41
N ASP A 150 -11.69 3.99 9.89
CA ASP A 150 -12.76 4.76 10.52
C ASP A 150 -13.74 5.26 9.45
N PRO A 151 -15.07 5.10 9.65
CA PRO A 151 -16.06 5.52 8.66
C PRO A 151 -15.98 7.00 8.27
N ARG A 152 -15.42 7.87 9.12
CA ARG A 152 -15.20 9.29 8.80
C ARG A 152 -14.28 9.49 7.60
N PHE A 153 -13.39 8.54 7.32
CA PHE A 153 -12.44 8.56 6.21
C PHE A 153 -12.73 7.51 5.15
N TRP A 154 -13.91 6.89 5.16
CA TRP A 154 -14.30 5.88 4.19
C TRP A 154 -15.64 6.27 3.56
N ARG A 155 -15.58 6.84 2.36
CA ARG A 155 -16.75 7.43 1.67
C ARG A 155 -17.90 6.42 1.50
N ASP A 156 -17.56 5.18 1.19
CA ASP A 156 -18.51 4.11 0.90
C ASP A 156 -18.71 3.16 2.10
N ALA A 157 -18.39 3.61 3.32
CA ALA A 157 -18.61 2.82 4.52
C ALA A 157 -20.09 2.42 4.69
N PRO A 158 -20.42 1.15 4.99
CA PRO A 158 -21.80 0.73 5.19
C PRO A 158 -22.48 1.51 6.32
N LEU A 159 -23.76 1.88 6.13
CA LEU A 159 -24.49 2.73 7.08
C LEU A 159 -24.57 2.11 8.49
N LYS A 160 -24.75 0.79 8.60
CA LYS A 160 -24.75 0.11 9.90
C LYS A 160 -23.39 0.18 10.59
N TYR A 161 -22.29 0.11 9.84
CA TYR A 161 -20.94 0.29 10.38
C TYR A 161 -20.73 1.72 10.88
N GLN A 162 -21.18 2.73 10.11
CA GLN A 162 -21.17 4.13 10.56
C GLN A 162 -21.91 4.28 11.90
N ASN A 163 -23.11 3.70 12.00
CA ASN A 163 -23.92 3.74 13.22
C ASN A 163 -23.20 3.06 14.40
N LEU A 164 -22.63 1.86 14.18
CA LEU A 164 -21.86 1.13 15.20
C LEU A 164 -20.73 1.99 15.78
N ILE A 165 -19.96 2.67 14.93
CA ILE A 165 -18.84 3.52 15.37
C ILE A 165 -19.33 4.80 16.05
N SER A 166 -20.48 5.34 15.63
CA SER A 166 -21.07 6.53 16.28
C SER A 166 -21.58 6.23 17.70
N SER A 167 -22.17 5.05 17.92
CA SER A 167 -22.65 4.59 19.24
C SER A 167 -21.57 3.82 20.02
N PHE A 168 -20.32 3.89 19.57
CA PHE A 168 -19.26 3.02 20.08
C PHE A 168 -18.98 3.24 21.56
N SER A 169 -19.22 4.44 22.12
CA SER A 169 -19.08 4.71 23.55
C SER A 169 -20.05 3.91 24.42
N GLU A 170 -21.25 3.60 23.93
CA GLU A 170 -22.37 3.08 24.72
C GLU A 170 -22.41 1.54 24.82
N ILE A 171 -21.79 0.83 23.88
CA ILE A 171 -21.82 -0.65 23.85
C ILE A 171 -20.77 -1.21 24.82
N SER A 172 -21.17 -1.76 25.97
CA SER A 172 -20.24 -2.39 26.91
C SER A 172 -20.10 -3.89 26.64
N THR A 173 -18.86 -4.35 26.48
CA THR A 173 -18.41 -5.76 26.62
C THR A 173 -18.92 -6.81 25.63
N PHE A 174 -19.39 -6.43 24.45
CA PHE A 174 -19.79 -7.41 23.43
C PHE A 174 -18.61 -7.83 22.53
N ASP A 175 -18.52 -9.11 22.20
CA ASP A 175 -17.60 -9.60 21.17
C ASP A 175 -18.12 -9.20 19.78
N MET A 176 -17.43 -8.24 19.17
CA MET A 176 -17.85 -7.69 17.88
C MET A 176 -17.70 -8.69 16.73
N ALA A 177 -16.99 -9.81 16.95
CA ALA A 177 -16.90 -10.89 15.98
C ALA A 177 -18.27 -11.54 15.68
N THR A 178 -19.24 -11.42 16.58
CA THR A 178 -20.57 -12.02 16.42
C THR A 178 -21.56 -11.14 15.65
N LEU A 179 -21.19 -9.88 15.37
CA LEU A 179 -22.01 -8.98 14.57
C LEU A 179 -22.20 -9.54 13.14
N ASP A 180 -23.19 -9.06 12.41
CA ASP A 180 -23.35 -9.40 11.00
C ASP A 180 -22.38 -8.62 10.10
N VAL A 181 -22.29 -9.02 8.83
CA VAL A 181 -21.37 -8.42 7.85
C VAL A 181 -21.76 -6.97 7.52
N GLU A 182 -23.04 -6.61 7.59
CA GLU A 182 -23.44 -5.22 7.31
C GLU A 182 -23.04 -4.29 8.47
N THR A 183 -23.11 -4.79 9.71
CA THR A 183 -22.75 -4.03 10.92
C THR A 183 -21.23 -3.93 11.13
N LEU A 184 -20.50 -5.03 10.94
CA LEU A 184 -19.03 -5.01 10.94
C LEU A 184 -18.52 -5.67 9.65
N PRO A 185 -18.14 -4.87 8.64
CA PRO A 185 -17.76 -5.35 7.33
C PRO A 185 -16.61 -6.35 7.38
N LYS A 186 -16.64 -7.29 6.45
CA LYS A 186 -15.64 -8.34 6.34
C LYS A 186 -14.23 -7.78 6.20
N GLU A 187 -14.07 -6.76 5.39
CA GLU A 187 -12.81 -6.07 5.12
C GLU A 187 -12.25 -5.45 6.39
N VAL A 188 -13.11 -4.86 7.21
CA VAL A 188 -12.75 -4.28 8.52
C VAL A 188 -12.29 -5.39 9.47
N ARG A 189 -12.98 -6.53 9.51
CA ARG A 189 -12.55 -7.69 10.33
C ARG A 189 -11.20 -8.22 9.90
N GLN A 190 -11.00 -8.39 8.60
CA GLN A 190 -9.74 -8.90 8.06
C GLN A 190 -8.58 -7.94 8.31
N ALA A 191 -8.82 -6.62 8.15
CA ALA A 191 -7.86 -5.59 8.48
C ALA A 191 -7.53 -5.59 9.97
N PHE A 192 -8.55 -5.68 10.85
CA PHE A 192 -8.36 -5.76 12.29
C PHE A 192 -7.53 -6.99 12.71
N ILE A 193 -7.89 -8.18 12.22
CA ILE A 193 -7.16 -9.41 12.53
C ILE A 193 -5.72 -9.32 12.02
N GLY A 194 -5.51 -8.84 10.79
CA GLY A 194 -4.17 -8.66 10.24
C GLY A 194 -3.32 -7.66 11.02
N TRP A 195 -3.91 -6.52 11.40
CA TRP A 195 -3.27 -5.52 12.26
C TRP A 195 -2.92 -6.11 13.63
N LYS A 196 -3.83 -6.86 14.25
CA LYS A 196 -3.61 -7.52 15.54
C LYS A 196 -2.47 -8.53 15.46
N ASN A 197 -2.48 -9.35 14.42
CA ASN A 197 -1.42 -10.31 14.10
C ASN A 197 -0.08 -9.61 13.97
N TYR A 198 -0.03 -8.47 13.28
CA TYR A 198 1.20 -7.75 13.04
C TYR A 198 1.78 -7.10 14.31
N PHE A 199 0.96 -6.37 15.08
CA PHE A 199 1.47 -5.56 16.20
C PHE A 199 1.49 -6.26 17.55
N PHE A 200 0.60 -7.22 17.80
CA PHE A 200 0.43 -7.82 19.13
C PHE A 200 0.76 -9.31 19.16
N GLU A 201 0.44 -10.05 18.10
CA GLU A 201 0.53 -11.52 18.11
C GLU A 201 1.68 -12.08 17.27
N GLY A 202 2.46 -11.22 16.60
CA GLY A 202 3.52 -11.65 15.68
C GLY A 202 4.57 -12.56 16.33
N ALA A 203 4.95 -12.26 17.57
CA ALA A 203 5.88 -13.11 18.33
C ALA A 203 5.27 -14.50 18.63
N GLN A 204 3.98 -14.56 18.97
CA GLN A 204 3.28 -15.81 19.27
C GLN A 204 3.08 -16.64 18.00
N ILE A 205 2.69 -15.98 16.90
CA ILE A 205 2.57 -16.60 15.58
C ILE A 205 3.92 -17.20 15.19
N ASN A 206 5.02 -16.44 15.32
CA ASN A 206 6.34 -16.93 14.95
C ASN A 206 6.85 -18.05 15.87
N ALA A 207 6.50 -18.04 17.16
CA ALA A 207 6.85 -19.11 18.09
C ALA A 207 6.00 -20.38 17.92
N MET A 208 4.87 -20.29 17.22
CA MET A 208 3.94 -21.39 17.04
C MET A 208 4.55 -22.53 16.20
N GLN A 209 4.43 -23.75 16.69
CA GLN A 209 4.81 -24.98 15.99
C GLN A 209 3.59 -25.90 15.86
N PRO A 210 2.73 -25.72 14.85
CA PRO A 210 1.58 -26.58 14.66
C PRO A 210 2.01 -28.02 14.35
N THR A 211 1.30 -28.97 14.93
CA THR A 211 1.46 -30.41 14.67
C THR A 211 1.00 -30.77 13.26
N GLY A 212 1.47 -31.92 12.75
CA GLY A 212 1.02 -32.44 11.46
C GLY A 212 -0.50 -32.61 11.37
N ASP A 213 -1.13 -33.01 12.48
CA ASP A 213 -2.58 -33.20 12.57
C ASP A 213 -3.34 -31.86 12.51
N GLU A 214 -2.87 -30.82 13.21
CA GLU A 214 -3.47 -29.47 13.14
C GLU A 214 -3.36 -28.88 11.72
N ILE A 215 -2.23 -29.09 11.05
CA ILE A 215 -2.04 -28.67 9.64
C ILE A 215 -3.01 -29.43 8.73
N ALA A 216 -3.13 -30.75 8.92
CA ALA A 216 -4.02 -31.58 8.11
C ALA A 216 -5.50 -31.19 8.33
N GLU A 217 -5.91 -30.92 9.58
CA GLU A 217 -7.25 -30.45 9.89
C GLU A 217 -7.52 -29.07 9.25
N PHE A 218 -6.56 -28.15 9.37
CA PHE A 218 -6.65 -26.82 8.76
C PHE A 218 -6.84 -26.91 7.24
N ILE A 219 -6.01 -27.69 6.54
CA ILE A 219 -6.08 -27.86 5.08
C ILE A 219 -7.38 -28.55 4.68
N LYS A 220 -7.83 -29.55 5.46
CA LYS A 220 -9.11 -30.25 5.20
C LYS A 220 -10.30 -29.29 5.25
N LYS A 221 -10.32 -28.36 6.21
CA LYS A 221 -11.37 -27.34 6.34
C LYS A 221 -11.19 -26.16 5.37
N ASN A 222 -9.96 -25.89 4.93
CA ASN A 222 -9.60 -24.76 4.07
C ASN A 222 -8.75 -25.25 2.88
N PRO A 223 -9.34 -25.97 1.90
CA PRO A 223 -8.59 -26.60 0.82
C PRO A 223 -7.84 -25.62 -0.09
N HIS A 224 -8.22 -24.34 -0.08
CA HIS A 224 -7.51 -23.27 -0.80
C HIS A 224 -6.11 -22.98 -0.25
N PHE A 225 -5.79 -23.48 0.96
CA PHE A 225 -4.43 -23.54 1.51
C PHE A 225 -3.72 -24.85 1.18
N GLY A 226 -4.23 -25.63 0.23
CA GLY A 226 -3.53 -26.79 -0.31
C GLY A 226 -2.32 -26.35 -1.16
N ARG A 227 -1.21 -27.08 -1.07
CA ARG A 227 0.01 -26.81 -1.86
C ARG A 227 -0.26 -26.70 -3.35
N SER A 228 -1.19 -27.50 -3.88
CA SER A 228 -1.59 -27.50 -5.29
C SER A 228 -2.06 -26.13 -5.80
N TYR A 229 -2.65 -25.30 -4.95
CA TYR A 229 -3.14 -23.98 -5.34
C TYR A 229 -2.03 -22.94 -5.45
N TRP A 230 -0.91 -23.16 -4.76
CA TRP A 230 0.14 -22.15 -4.57
C TRP A 230 1.49 -22.56 -5.16
N CYS A 231 1.72 -23.84 -5.44
CA CYS A 231 3.03 -24.34 -5.90
C CYS A 231 3.52 -23.67 -7.18
N ASN A 232 2.61 -23.22 -8.05
CA ASN A 232 2.96 -22.52 -9.29
C ASN A 232 3.23 -21.02 -9.07
N ILE A 233 2.85 -20.48 -7.91
CA ILE A 233 2.99 -19.05 -7.56
C ILE A 233 4.21 -18.85 -6.66
N VAL A 234 4.35 -19.66 -5.61
CA VAL A 234 5.43 -19.55 -4.62
C VAL A 234 6.47 -20.67 -4.74
N GLY A 235 6.32 -21.59 -5.69
CA GLY A 235 7.29 -22.66 -5.91
C GLY A 235 7.38 -23.63 -4.73
N ASN A 236 8.61 -24.04 -4.42
CA ASN A 236 8.90 -24.97 -3.31
C ASN A 236 8.78 -24.32 -1.93
N SER A 237 8.70 -22.98 -1.84
CA SER A 237 8.67 -22.27 -0.56
C SER A 237 7.29 -22.13 0.08
N TYR A 238 6.27 -22.84 -0.45
CA TYR A 238 4.89 -22.75 0.02
C TYR A 238 4.71 -23.16 1.48
N LEU A 239 5.18 -24.38 1.81
CA LEU A 239 5.07 -24.91 3.17
C LEU A 239 6.25 -24.51 4.04
N GLN A 240 7.41 -24.27 3.45
CA GLN A 240 8.64 -24.04 4.18
C GLN A 240 9.45 -22.93 3.52
N ASN A 241 9.98 -22.00 4.30
CA ASN A 241 11.00 -21.07 3.83
C ASN A 241 12.31 -21.81 3.55
N GLU A 242 13.34 -21.08 3.10
CA GLU A 242 14.68 -21.64 2.83
C GLU A 242 15.33 -22.31 4.06
N SER A 243 14.83 -22.00 5.26
CA SER A 243 15.27 -22.56 6.55
C SER A 243 14.44 -23.79 6.98
N GLY A 244 13.49 -24.25 6.17
CA GLY A 244 12.63 -25.40 6.50
C GLY A 244 11.43 -25.07 7.39
N GLU A 245 11.18 -23.79 7.70
CA GLU A 245 10.10 -23.37 8.60
C GLU A 245 8.82 -22.96 7.87
N LEU A 246 7.65 -23.17 8.48
CA LEU A 246 6.37 -22.71 7.95
C LEU A 246 6.38 -21.26 7.44
N SER A 247 5.90 -21.05 6.22
CA SER A 247 5.77 -19.72 5.64
C SER A 247 4.93 -18.81 6.56
N SER A 248 5.32 -17.53 6.69
CA SER A 248 4.69 -16.57 7.61
C SER A 248 3.18 -16.48 7.41
N PHE A 249 2.76 -16.43 6.15
CA PHE A 249 1.37 -16.40 5.72
C PHE A 249 0.57 -17.63 6.18
N LEU A 250 1.11 -18.84 5.97
CA LEU A 250 0.44 -20.08 6.37
C LEU A 250 0.40 -20.19 7.89
N ARG A 251 1.48 -19.80 8.58
CA ARG A 251 1.58 -19.79 10.04
C ARG A 251 0.52 -18.87 10.67
N ALA A 252 0.38 -17.64 10.17
CA ALA A 252 -0.64 -16.70 10.63
C ALA A 252 -2.07 -17.22 10.40
N SER A 253 -2.30 -17.88 9.25
CA SER A 253 -3.62 -18.44 8.92
C SER A 253 -3.99 -19.63 9.82
N ILE A 254 -3.04 -20.52 10.09
CA ILE A 254 -3.22 -21.63 11.03
C ILE A 254 -3.44 -21.09 12.45
N TYR A 255 -2.63 -20.13 12.88
CA TYR A 255 -2.79 -19.47 14.17
C TYR A 255 -4.20 -18.86 14.33
N ASN A 256 -4.68 -18.14 13.30
CA ASN A 256 -6.03 -17.57 13.29
C ASN A 256 -7.12 -18.64 13.35
N PHE A 257 -6.90 -19.79 12.71
CA PHE A 257 -7.84 -20.90 12.72
C PHE A 257 -7.95 -21.60 14.07
N LEU A 258 -6.83 -21.69 14.82
CA LEU A 258 -6.76 -22.37 16.12
C LEU A 258 -7.11 -21.44 17.30
N SER A 259 -6.86 -20.14 17.19
CA SER A 259 -7.09 -19.14 18.25
C SER A 259 -8.56 -18.72 18.41
N ARG A 260 -9.49 -19.68 18.31
CA ARG A 260 -10.93 -19.44 18.38
C ARG A 260 -11.40 -19.09 19.79
#